data_AF-A0A5K0XMN7-F1
#
_entry.id   AF-A0A5K0XMN7-F1
#
_cell.length_a   1.000
_cell.length_b   1.000
_cell.length_c   1.000
_cell.angle_alpha   90.00
_cell.angle_beta   90.00
_cell.angle_gamma   90.00
#
_symmetry.space_group_name_H-M   'P 1'
#
loop_
_entity.id
_entity.type
_entity.pdbx_description
1 polymer ?
#
loop_
_entity_poly.entity_id
_entity_poly.type
_entity_poly.pdbx_seq_one_letter_code
_entity_poly.pdbx_strand_id
1 'polypeptide(L)'
;DEIERGDVPKCIQCYMREKGVSEEAARHYVDGLLSNAWKELHKECTEATSNGTSHPLVHCALNLARMAQFMYQHGDGHGFSGRDYPAERILRLMVD
;
A
#
# COMPACT_ATOMS: atom_id res chain seq x y z
N ASP A 1 -2.10 17.98 1.65
CA ASP A 1 -2.43 16.70 2.30
C ASP A 1 -3.94 16.46 2.44
N GLU A 2 -4.36 15.19 2.59
CA GLU A 2 -5.78 14.80 2.76
C GLU A 2 -6.47 15.54 3.90
N ILE A 3 -5.79 15.68 5.05
CA ILE A 3 -6.31 16.36 6.23
C ILE A 3 -6.52 17.86 5.97
N GLU A 4 -5.61 18.51 5.24
CA GLU A 4 -5.76 19.93 4.86
C GLU A 4 -6.96 20.17 3.95
N ARG A 5 -7.36 19.14 3.17
CA ARG A 5 -8.56 19.16 2.32
C ARG A 5 -9.84 18.85 3.08
N GLY A 6 -9.77 18.61 4.39
CA GLY A 6 -10.92 18.33 5.26
C GLY A 6 -11.32 16.86 5.35
N ASP A 7 -10.45 15.93 4.95
CA ASP A 7 -10.72 14.49 5.07
C ASP A 7 -10.59 14.00 6.53
N VAL A 8 -11.22 12.86 6.82
CA VAL A 8 -11.17 12.21 8.14
C VAL A 8 -9.78 11.64 8.44
N PRO A 9 -9.35 11.60 9.72
CA PRO A 9 -8.08 11.00 10.14
C PRO A 9 -7.87 9.58 9.60
N LYS A 10 -6.66 9.30 9.10
CA LYS A 10 -6.24 7.96 8.66
C LYS A 10 -5.41 7.26 9.73
N CYS A 11 -4.90 6.06 9.45
CA CYS A 11 -4.23 5.21 10.44
C CYS A 11 -3.11 5.92 11.21
N ILE A 12 -2.29 6.74 10.54
CA ILE A 12 -1.20 7.50 11.17
C ILE A 12 -1.77 8.49 12.18
N GLN A 13 -2.72 9.34 11.77
CA GLN A 13 -3.31 10.35 12.66
C GLN A 13 -4.14 9.73 13.79
N CYS A 14 -4.85 8.63 13.52
CA CYS A 14 -5.56 7.87 14.55
C CYS A 14 -4.59 7.32 15.59
N TYR A 15 -3.51 6.67 15.16
CA TYR A 15 -2.52 6.11 16.08
C TYR A 15 -1.78 7.17 16.90
N MET A 16 -1.41 8.30 16.27
CA MET A 16 -0.86 9.46 16.98
C MET A 16 -1.79 9.93 18.09
N ARG A 17 -3.09 10.05 17.81
CA ARG A 17 -4.10 10.50 18.79
C ARG A 17 -4.32 9.48 19.89
N GLU A 18 -4.42 8.21 19.55
CA GLU A 18 -4.70 7.13 20.50
C GLU A 18 -3.53 6.84 21.45
N LYS A 19 -2.29 6.98 20.96
CA LYS A 19 -1.08 6.65 21.73
C LYS A 19 -0.29 7.87 22.19
N GLY A 20 -0.65 9.08 21.75
CA GLY A 20 0.04 10.32 22.09
C GLY A 20 1.48 10.37 21.57
N VAL A 21 1.75 9.77 20.40
CA VAL A 21 3.09 9.63 19.82
C VAL A 21 3.34 10.59 18.66
N SER A 22 4.60 10.77 18.27
CA SER A 22 4.96 11.57 17.09
C SER A 22 4.52 10.91 15.78
N GLU A 23 4.48 11.69 14.70
CA GLU A 23 4.14 11.17 13.38
C GLU A 23 5.15 10.11 12.91
N GLU A 24 6.44 10.31 13.16
CA GLU A 24 7.49 9.35 12.81
C GLU A 24 7.29 8.01 13.51
N ALA A 25 6.96 8.06 14.81
CA ALA A 25 6.67 6.84 15.58
C ALA A 25 5.41 6.13 15.06
N ALA A 26 4.37 6.89 14.70
CA ALA A 26 3.15 6.34 14.12
C ALA A 26 3.39 5.72 12.73
N ARG A 27 4.18 6.38 11.87
CA ARG A 27 4.59 5.86 10.56
C ARG A 27 5.37 4.57 10.71
N HIS A 28 6.37 4.53 11.58
CA HIS A 28 7.14 3.33 11.85
C HIS A 28 6.26 2.16 12.33
N TYR A 29 5.27 2.44 13.19
CA TYR A 29 4.29 1.43 13.61
C TYR A 29 3.46 0.90 12.44
N VAL A 30 2.92 1.79 11.60
CA VAL A 30 2.12 1.41 10.41
C VAL A 30 2.95 0.64 9.39
N ASP A 31 4.22 1.02 9.17
CA ASP A 31 5.14 0.28 8.31
C ASP A 31 5.39 -1.14 8.84
N GLY A 32 5.46 -1.30 10.16
CA GLY A 32 5.51 -2.60 10.81
C GLY A 32 4.26 -3.45 10.53
N LEU A 33 3.07 -2.85 10.60
CA LEU A 33 1.81 -3.52 10.25
C LEU A 33 1.79 -3.95 8.77
N LEU A 34 2.21 -3.07 7.87
CA LEU A 34 2.30 -3.38 6.44
C LEU A 34 3.29 -4.51 6.15
N SER A 35 4.45 -4.50 6.80
CA SER A 35 5.47 -5.56 6.67
C SER A 35 4.95 -6.92 7.13
N ASN A 36 4.20 -6.95 8.24
CA ASN A 36 3.58 -8.18 8.75
C ASN A 36 2.49 -8.69 7.81
N ALA A 37 1.57 -7.81 7.36
CA ALA A 37 0.53 -8.17 6.39
C ALA A 37 1.12 -8.69 5.08
N TRP A 38 2.25 -8.14 4.63
CA TRP A 38 2.95 -8.61 3.44
C TRP A 38 3.51 -10.03 3.58
N LYS A 39 4.08 -10.36 4.75
CA LYS A 39 4.56 -11.71 5.06
C LYS A 39 3.42 -12.73 5.08
N GLU A 40 2.29 -12.38 5.68
CA GLU A 40 1.09 -13.23 5.71
C GLU A 40 0.57 -13.46 4.30
N LEU A 41 0.39 -12.40 3.50
CA LEU A 41 -0.05 -12.50 2.12
C LEU A 41 0.87 -13.39 1.27
N HIS A 42 2.19 -13.25 1.42
CA HIS A 42 3.15 -14.06 0.69
C HIS A 42 3.07 -15.54 1.08
N LYS A 43 2.93 -15.84 2.38
CA LYS A 43 2.74 -17.19 2.89
C LYS A 43 1.50 -17.83 2.28
N GLU A 44 0.34 -17.17 2.38
CA GLU A 44 -0.93 -17.65 1.81
C GLU A 44 -0.84 -17.87 0.29
N CYS A 45 -0.18 -16.96 -0.43
CA CYS A 45 0.05 -17.12 -1.88
C CYS A 45 0.91 -18.35 -2.20
N THR A 46 1.94 -18.59 -1.40
CA THR A 46 2.85 -19.73 -1.57
C THR A 46 2.13 -21.04 -1.31
N GLU A 47 1.35 -21.09 -0.22
CA GLU A 47 0.54 -22.26 0.15
C GLU A 47 -0.56 -22.55 -0.88
N ALA A 48 -1.24 -21.52 -1.38
CA ALA A 48 -2.23 -21.67 -2.46
C ALA A 48 -1.60 -22.21 -3.75
N THR A 49 -0.38 -21.76 -4.07
CA THR A 49 0.35 -22.24 -5.25
C THR A 49 0.79 -23.69 -5.07
N SER A 50 1.35 -24.06 -3.91
CA SER A 50 1.83 -25.42 -3.64
C SER A 50 0.69 -26.44 -3.59
N ASN A 51 -0.48 -26.03 -3.12
CA ASN A 51 -1.65 -26.90 -3.00
C ASN A 51 -2.45 -27.03 -4.30
N GLY A 52 -1.97 -26.44 -5.41
CA GLY A 52 -2.67 -26.44 -6.70
C GLY A 52 -3.97 -25.64 -6.69
N THR A 53 -4.20 -24.85 -5.64
CA THR A 53 -5.38 -23.99 -5.46
C THR A 53 -5.08 -22.55 -5.89
N SER A 54 -4.21 -22.35 -6.89
CA SER A 54 -3.80 -21.02 -7.40
C SER A 54 -4.99 -20.30 -8.02
N HIS A 55 -5.85 -19.75 -7.17
CA HIS A 55 -7.10 -19.15 -7.56
C HIS A 55 -6.79 -17.77 -8.13
N PRO A 56 -7.42 -17.36 -9.25
CA PRO A 56 -7.25 -16.03 -9.81
C PRO A 56 -7.41 -14.90 -8.78
N LEU A 57 -8.28 -15.13 -7.78
CA LEU A 57 -8.49 -14.21 -6.66
C LEU A 57 -7.22 -13.95 -5.82
N VAL A 58 -6.40 -14.97 -5.55
CA VAL A 58 -5.15 -14.84 -4.77
C VAL A 58 -4.14 -14.00 -5.54
N HIS A 59 -4.00 -14.25 -6.84
CA HIS A 59 -3.16 -13.43 -7.71
C HIS A 59 -3.66 -11.98 -7.81
N CYS A 60 -4.97 -11.77 -7.92
CA CYS A 60 -5.57 -10.44 -7.91
C CYS A 60 -5.28 -9.70 -6.59
N ALA A 61 -5.42 -10.36 -5.44
CA ALA A 61 -5.12 -9.77 -4.14
C ALA A 61 -3.64 -9.36 -4.01
N LEU A 62 -2.73 -10.24 -4.43
CA LEU A 62 -1.29 -9.96 -4.45
C LEU A 62 -0.96 -8.77 -5.37
N ASN A 63 -1.51 -8.76 -6.57
CA ASN A 63 -1.27 -7.69 -7.53
C ASN A 63 -1.87 -6.35 -7.09
N LEU A 64 -3.03 -6.37 -6.42
CA LEU A 64 -3.63 -5.17 -5.83
C LEU A 64 -2.73 -4.57 -4.74
N ALA A 65 -2.17 -5.41 -3.86
CA ALA A 65 -1.26 -4.94 -2.83
C ALA A 65 0.04 -4.38 -3.42
N ARG A 66 0.60 -5.01 -4.46
CA ARG A 66 1.76 -4.47 -5.21
C ARG A 66 1.45 -3.13 -5.87
N MET A 67 0.28 -3.03 -6.51
CA MET A 67 -0.19 -1.79 -7.13
C MET A 67 -0.29 -0.68 -6.07
N ALA A 68 -0.91 -0.93 -4.93
CA ALA A 68 -0.99 0.05 -3.84
C ALA A 68 0.39 0.52 -3.38
N GLN A 69 1.34 -0.40 -3.13
CA GLN A 69 2.71 -0.02 -2.77
C GLN A 69 3.37 0.84 -3.85
N PHE A 70 3.29 0.41 -5.11
CA PHE A 70 3.88 1.12 -6.24
C PHE A 70 3.33 2.55 -6.38
N MET A 71 2.02 2.71 -6.20
CA MET A 71 1.32 3.99 -6.32
C MET A 71 1.65 4.93 -5.16
N TYR A 72 1.75 4.41 -3.93
CA TYR A 72 1.79 5.26 -2.73
C TYR A 72 3.16 5.34 -2.02
N GLN A 73 4.17 4.57 -2.44
CA GLN A 73 5.49 4.56 -1.79
C GLN A 73 6.24 5.91 -1.82
N HIS A 74 5.83 6.84 -2.67
CA HIS A 74 6.47 8.15 -2.83
C HIS A 74 5.47 9.32 -2.63
N GLY A 75 4.34 9.07 -1.99
CA GLY A 75 3.25 10.04 -1.84
C GLY A 75 2.03 9.66 -2.68
N ASP A 76 1.13 10.62 -2.92
CA ASP A 76 -0.14 10.36 -3.60
C ASP A 76 0.07 10.14 -5.12
N GLY A 77 0.25 8.89 -5.55
CA GLY A 77 0.38 8.55 -6.96
C GLY A 77 -0.94 8.46 -7.73
N HIS A 78 -2.10 8.53 -7.07
CA HIS A 78 -3.41 8.34 -7.70
C HIS A 78 -4.18 9.67 -7.84
N GLY A 79 -4.23 10.46 -6.78
CA GLY A 79 -4.94 11.74 -6.73
C GLY A 79 -4.12 12.92 -7.26
N PHE A 80 -2.81 12.75 -7.49
CA PHE A 80 -1.95 13.82 -8.00
C PHE A 80 -2.02 13.94 -9.52
N SER A 81 -2.57 15.05 -10.00
CA SER A 81 -2.70 15.38 -11.43
C SER A 81 -1.44 16.01 -12.05
N GLY A 82 -0.33 16.09 -11.31
CA GLY A 82 0.95 16.55 -11.85
C GLY A 82 1.56 15.49 -12.76
N ARG A 83 1.78 15.86 -14.01
CA ARG A 83 1.80 14.99 -15.19
C ARG A 83 2.88 13.90 -15.29
N ASP A 84 3.82 13.78 -14.36
CA ASP A 84 5.06 13.08 -14.72
C ASP A 84 5.39 11.82 -13.88
N TYR A 85 4.97 11.69 -12.62
CA TYR A 85 5.59 10.67 -11.75
C TYR A 85 4.94 9.26 -11.73
N PRO A 86 3.60 9.11 -11.63
CA PRO A 86 2.97 7.78 -11.69
C PRO A 86 2.76 7.32 -13.14
N ALA A 87 2.40 8.22 -14.05
CA ALA A 87 2.08 7.88 -15.43
C ALA A 87 3.27 7.30 -16.19
N GLU A 88 4.48 7.86 -16.07
CA GLU A 88 5.68 7.34 -16.75
C GLU A 88 6.12 5.96 -16.23
N ARG A 89 6.02 5.72 -14.92
CA ARG A 89 6.36 4.40 -14.35
C ARG A 89 5.31 3.35 -14.71
N ILE A 90 4.02 3.72 -14.75
CA ILE A 90 2.95 2.85 -15.25
C ILE A 90 3.14 2.60 -16.75
N LEU A 91 3.47 3.63 -17.54
CA LEU A 91 3.75 3.50 -18.97
C LEU A 91 4.90 2.53 -19.22
N ARG A 92 6.00 2.63 -18.47
CA ARG A 92 7.14 1.69 -18.56
C ARG A 92 6.81 0.25 -18.13
N LEU A 93 5.75 0.05 -17.35
CA LEU A 93 5.27 -1.29 -16.99
C LEU A 93 4.28 -1.85 -18.02
N MET A 94 3.67 -0.99 -18.85
CA MET A 94 2.62 -1.36 -19.82
C MET A 94 3.08 -1.32 -21.27
N VAL A 95 4.18 -0.63 -21.58
CA VAL A 95 4.81 -0.56 -22.89
C VAL A 95 6.17 -1.25 -22.76
N ASP A 96 6.31 -2.41 -23.43
CA ASP A 96 7.60 -3.13 -23.61
C ASP A 96 8.65 -2.25 -24.29
#